data_AF-A0A972J149-F1
#
_entry.id   AF-A0A972J149-F1
#
_cell.length_a   1.000
_cell.length_b   1.000
_cell.length_c   1.000
_cell.angle_alpha   90.00
_cell.angle_beta   90.00
_cell.angle_gamma   90.00
#
_symmetry.space_group_name_H-M   'P 1'
#
loop_
_entity.id
_entity.type
_entity.pdbx_description
1 polymer ?
#
loop_
_entity_poly.entity_id
_entity_poly.type
_entity_poly.pdbx_seq_one_letter_code
_entity_poly.pdbx_strand_id
1 'polypeptide(L)'
;MHDLIGTWAQIEGQPYPGLAFTFEPDGTFSAVYELMSISSAGTYKTEGELIEMNQTQHSFGLVGLFVGRYKVEGSRLLLNVVAAGAQERPSDLNGAVVYEKIA
;
A
#
# COMPACT_ATOMS: atom_id res chain seq x y z
N MET A 1 -12.30 -2.97 -4.21
CA MET A 1 -11.45 -4.18 -4.19
C MET A 1 -10.98 -4.59 -5.58
N HIS A 2 -11.87 -4.89 -6.55
CA HIS A 2 -11.44 -5.40 -7.86
C HIS A 2 -10.44 -4.49 -8.57
N ASP A 3 -10.65 -3.17 -8.49
CA ASP A 3 -9.76 -2.19 -9.15
C ASP A 3 -8.39 -2.04 -8.48
N LEU A 4 -8.23 -2.48 -7.22
CA LEU A 4 -6.95 -2.44 -6.49
C LEU A 4 -6.05 -3.64 -6.85
N ILE A 5 -6.61 -4.72 -7.40
CA ILE A 5 -5.85 -5.92 -7.76
C ILE A 5 -4.83 -5.60 -8.85
N GLY A 6 -3.60 -6.08 -8.64
CA GLY A 6 -2.46 -5.89 -9.53
C GLY A 6 -1.25 -5.32 -8.81
N THR A 7 -0.25 -4.93 -9.59
CA THR A 7 1.00 -4.38 -9.08
C THR A 7 1.10 -2.89 -9.38
N TRP A 8 1.46 -2.11 -8.36
CA TRP A 8 1.48 -0.65 -8.38
C TRP A 8 2.83 -0.15 -7.89
N ALA A 9 3.57 0.58 -8.73
CA ALA A 9 4.88 1.14 -8.39
C ALA A 9 4.77 2.63 -8.07
N GLN A 10 5.42 3.06 -6.99
CA GLN A 10 5.46 4.45 -6.57
C GLN A 10 6.14 5.30 -7.65
N ILE A 11 5.51 6.41 -8.03
CA ILE A 11 6.02 7.27 -9.10
C ILE A 11 7.25 8.08 -8.67
N GLU A 12 7.97 8.60 -9.66
CA GLU A 12 9.09 9.53 -9.46
C GLU A 12 8.69 10.78 -8.68
N GLY A 13 9.65 11.35 -7.93
CA GLY A 13 9.45 12.57 -7.14
C GLY A 13 8.79 12.36 -5.77
N GLN A 14 8.56 11.12 -5.36
CA GLN A 14 8.11 10.75 -4.01
C GLN A 14 9.22 10.03 -3.22
N PRO A 15 9.08 9.77 -1.90
CA PRO A 15 10.18 9.28 -1.07
C PRO A 15 10.83 7.96 -1.51
N TYR A 16 10.06 7.03 -2.09
CA TYR A 16 10.55 5.70 -2.47
C TYR A 16 10.13 5.35 -3.91
N PRO A 17 10.65 6.06 -4.92
CA PRO A 17 10.26 5.83 -6.32
C PRO A 17 10.63 4.39 -6.71
N GLY A 18 9.68 3.66 -7.30
CA GLY A 18 9.82 2.24 -7.64
C GLY A 18 9.51 1.25 -6.50
N LEU A 19 9.15 1.69 -5.29
CA LEU A 19 8.51 0.81 -4.31
C LEU A 19 7.21 0.27 -4.91
N ALA A 20 7.11 -1.04 -5.05
CA ALA A 20 5.96 -1.69 -5.67
C ALA A 20 5.14 -2.48 -4.66
N PHE A 21 3.82 -2.30 -4.67
CA PHE A 21 2.86 -3.15 -3.97
C PHE A 21 2.13 -4.05 -4.96
N THR A 22 2.00 -5.34 -4.65
CA THR A 22 1.12 -6.27 -5.36
C THR A 22 -0.03 -6.65 -4.44
N PHE A 23 -1.26 -6.41 -4.87
CA PHE A 23 -2.48 -6.79 -4.17
C PHE A 23 -3.16 -7.96 -4.88
N GLU A 24 -3.28 -9.09 -4.19
CA GLU A 24 -3.82 -10.32 -4.75
C GLU A 24 -5.33 -10.46 -4.48
N PRO A 25 -6.09 -11.16 -5.34
CA PRO A 25 -7.53 -11.35 -5.18
C PRO A 25 -7.93 -12.09 -3.90
N ASP A 26 -7.02 -12.85 -3.31
CA ASP A 26 -7.25 -13.64 -2.09
C ASP A 26 -7.11 -12.83 -0.79
N GLY A 27 -6.81 -11.53 -0.91
CA GLY A 27 -6.61 -10.64 0.23
C GLY A 27 -5.19 -10.66 0.80
N THR A 28 -4.22 -11.21 0.08
CA THR A 28 -2.79 -11.09 0.41
C THR A 28 -2.13 -9.93 -0.33
N PHE A 29 -1.10 -9.33 0.26
CA PHE A 29 -0.27 -8.36 -0.43
C PHE A 29 1.20 -8.66 -0.24
N SER A 30 2.01 -8.19 -1.18
CA SER A 30 3.46 -8.08 -1.05
C SER A 30 3.92 -6.68 -1.44
N ALA A 31 5.04 -6.25 -0.90
CA ALA A 31 5.72 -5.04 -1.29
C ALA A 31 7.21 -5.31 -1.49
N VAL A 32 7.80 -4.71 -2.53
CA VAL A 32 9.22 -4.84 -2.84
C VAL A 32 9.79 -3.47 -3.19
N TYR A 33 10.94 -3.15 -2.60
CA TYR A 33 11.77 -2.04 -3.02
C TYR A 33 13.20 -2.52 -3.25
N GLU A 34 13.48 -2.86 -4.51
CA GLU A 34 14.73 -3.53 -4.92
C GLU A 34 15.97 -2.71 -4.58
N LEU A 35 15.92 -1.38 -4.76
CA LEU A 35 17.04 -0.48 -4.51
C LEU A 35 17.62 -0.62 -3.10
N MET A 36 16.77 -0.94 -2.12
CA MET A 36 17.16 -1.13 -0.72
C MET A 36 17.07 -2.59 -0.27
N SER A 37 16.80 -3.53 -1.16
CA SER A 37 16.55 -4.94 -0.83
C SER A 37 15.48 -5.11 0.26
N ILE A 38 14.45 -4.26 0.25
CA ILE A 38 13.34 -4.32 1.19
C ILE A 38 12.22 -5.15 0.57
N SER A 39 11.68 -6.07 1.35
CA SER A 39 10.44 -6.77 1.07
C SER A 39 9.53 -6.77 2.29
N SER A 40 8.23 -6.76 2.03
CA SER A 40 7.20 -6.94 3.07
C SER A 40 6.01 -7.69 2.51
N ALA A 41 5.23 -8.31 3.40
CA ALA A 41 4.05 -9.06 3.02
C ALA A 41 3.05 -9.18 4.16
N GLY A 42 1.82 -9.52 3.80
CA GLY A 42 0.76 -9.69 4.77
C GLY A 42 -0.60 -9.89 4.12
N THR A 43 -1.64 -9.49 4.83
CA THR A 43 -3.01 -9.50 4.33
C THR A 43 -3.59 -8.09 4.30
N TYR A 44 -4.56 -7.88 3.43
CA TYR A 44 -5.27 -6.62 3.34
C TYR A 44 -6.77 -6.85 3.22
N LYS A 45 -7.55 -5.84 3.61
CA LYS A 45 -8.99 -5.78 3.46
C LYS A 45 -9.41 -4.39 3.06
N THR A 46 -10.49 -4.28 2.29
CA THR A 46 -11.04 -2.99 1.87
C THR A 46 -12.53 -2.93 2.17
N GLU A 47 -13.01 -1.77 2.64
CA GLU A 47 -14.43 -1.47 2.84
C GLU A 47 -14.71 -0.07 2.30
N GLY A 48 -15.39 0.00 1.15
CA GLY A 48 -15.49 1.26 0.39
C GLY A 48 -14.10 1.80 0.05
N GLU A 49 -13.83 3.04 0.47
CA GLU A 49 -12.54 3.73 0.30
C GLU A 49 -11.54 3.42 1.41
N LEU A 50 -11.92 2.64 2.43
CA LEU A 50 -11.05 2.27 3.53
C LEU A 50 -10.18 1.06 3.15
N ILE A 51 -8.95 1.05 3.64
CA ILE A 51 -8.03 -0.08 3.55
C ILE A 51 -7.41 -0.38 4.90
N GLU A 52 -7.21 -1.67 5.17
CA GLU A 52 -6.42 -2.18 6.28
C GLU A 52 -5.38 -3.14 5.73
N MET A 53 -4.14 -3.01 6.18
CA MET A 53 -3.03 -3.86 5.77
C MET A 53 -2.36 -4.41 7.03
N ASN A 54 -2.52 -5.71 7.27
CA ASN A 54 -1.84 -6.41 8.34
C ASN A 54 -0.52 -6.98 7.82
N GLN A 55 0.57 -6.22 8.01
CA GLN A 55 1.91 -6.61 7.60
C GLN A 55 2.52 -7.56 8.62
N THR A 56 2.67 -8.82 8.25
CA THR A 56 3.22 -9.88 9.11
C THR A 56 4.67 -10.20 8.79
N GLN A 57 5.20 -9.69 7.68
CA GLN A 57 6.58 -9.88 7.24
C GLN A 57 7.16 -8.55 6.76
N HIS A 58 8.41 -8.26 7.14
CA HIS A 58 9.18 -7.11 6.65
C HIS A 58 10.68 -7.38 6.85
N SER A 59 11.54 -7.06 5.89
CA SER A 59 13.00 -7.34 5.96
C SER A 59 13.69 -6.75 7.21
N PHE A 60 13.20 -5.60 7.69
CA PHE A 60 13.70 -4.94 8.91
C PHE A 60 12.83 -5.16 10.16
N GLY A 61 11.91 -6.13 10.15
CA GLY A 61 11.07 -6.46 11.31
C GLY A 61 9.96 -5.44 11.63
N LEU A 62 9.69 -4.48 10.73
CA LEU A 62 8.61 -3.50 10.86
C LEU A 62 7.26 -4.17 10.55
N VAL A 63 6.72 -4.95 11.47
CA VAL A 63 5.42 -5.62 11.34
C VAL A 63 4.33 -4.84 12.09
N GLY A 64 3.08 -5.00 11.68
CA GLY A 64 1.94 -4.35 12.34
C GLY A 64 0.76 -4.11 11.42
N LEU A 65 -0.29 -3.53 12.01
CA LEU A 65 -1.48 -3.11 11.29
C LEU A 65 -1.31 -1.68 10.78
N PHE A 66 -1.55 -1.47 9.50
CA PHE A 66 -1.63 -0.16 8.86
C PHE A 66 -3.08 0.08 8.43
N VAL A 67 -3.59 1.28 8.72
CA VAL A 67 -4.97 1.67 8.44
C VAL A 67 -4.98 2.93 7.60
N GLY A 68 -5.91 3.01 6.67
CA GLY A 68 -5.91 4.12 5.74
C GLY A 68 -7.10 4.21 4.81
N ARG A 69 -6.87 4.98 3.74
CA ARG A 69 -7.76 5.18 2.61
C ARG A 69 -7.01 4.96 1.31
N TYR A 70 -7.75 4.54 0.29
CA TYR A 70 -7.22 4.38 -1.05
C TYR A 70 -8.23 4.86 -2.11
N LYS A 71 -7.73 5.23 -3.28
CA LYS A 71 -8.54 5.50 -4.47
C LYS A 71 -7.79 5.05 -5.71
N VAL A 72 -8.49 4.35 -6.59
CA VAL A 72 -7.98 3.97 -7.91
C VAL A 72 -8.63 4.88 -8.95
N GLU A 73 -7.80 5.53 -9.78
CA GLU A 73 -8.20 6.41 -10.87
C GLU A 73 -7.49 5.97 -12.15
N GLY A 74 -8.14 5.09 -12.92
CA GLY A 74 -7.54 4.50 -14.12
C GLY A 74 -6.30 3.66 -13.77
N SER A 75 -5.13 4.08 -14.24
CA SER A 75 -3.84 3.44 -13.96
C SER A 75 -3.15 3.98 -12.71
N ARG A 76 -3.79 4.86 -11.92
CA ARG A 76 -3.21 5.45 -10.71
C ARG A 76 -3.87 4.94 -9.45
N LEU A 77 -3.06 4.67 -8.44
CA LEU A 77 -3.48 4.38 -7.08
C LEU A 77 -2.98 5.49 -6.16
N LEU A 78 -3.90 6.13 -5.43
CA LEU A 78 -3.60 6.99 -4.30
C LEU A 78 -3.79 6.16 -3.04
N LEU A 79 -2.75 6.06 -2.21
CA LEU A 79 -2.79 5.28 -0.97
C LEU A 79 -2.27 6.13 0.20
N ASN A 80 -3.11 6.34 1.21
CA ASN A 80 -2.76 7.06 2.43
C ASN A 80 -2.98 6.14 3.63
N VAL A 81 -1.89 5.60 4.18
CA VAL A 81 -1.91 4.63 5.29
C VAL A 81 -0.97 5.06 6.40
N VAL A 82 -1.37 4.79 7.64
CA VAL A 82 -0.57 5.04 8.84
C VAL A 82 -0.54 3.78 9.71
N ALA A 83 0.49 3.64 10.55
CA ALA A 83 0.53 2.57 11.53
C ALA A 83 -0.60 2.76 12.57
N ALA A 84 -1.43 1.74 12.74
CA ALA A 84 -2.53 1.75 13.68
C ALA A 84 -2.02 1.95 15.12
N GLY A 85 -2.67 2.83 15.88
CA GLY A 85 -2.30 3.17 17.25
C GLY A 85 -1.17 4.19 17.36
N ALA A 86 -0.38 4.41 16.30
CA ALA A 86 0.59 5.51 16.26
C ALA A 86 -0.06 6.82 15.79
N GLN A 87 -1.02 6.73 14.86
CA GLN A 87 -1.79 7.86 14.34
C GLN A 87 -3.25 7.46 14.12
N GLU A 88 -4.15 8.43 14.13
CA GLU A 88 -5.53 8.22 13.72
C GLU A 88 -5.60 7.87 12.22
N ARG A 89 -6.58 7.04 11.84
CA ARG A 89 -6.80 6.70 10.43
C ARG A 89 -7.04 8.00 9.64
N PRO A 90 -6.35 8.22 8.51
CA PRO A 90 -6.58 9.38 7.65
C PRO A 90 -8.06 9.55 7.29
N SER A 91 -8.56 10.78 7.42
CA SER A 91 -9.91 11.16 7.00
C SER A 91 -10.02 11.39 5.49
N ASP A 92 -8.90 11.63 4.80
CA ASP A 92 -8.82 11.93 3.37
C ASP A 92 -7.50 11.42 2.73
N LEU A 93 -7.27 11.82 1.47
CA LEU A 93 -6.11 11.43 0.65
C LEU A 93 -5.04 12.54 0.54
N ASN A 94 -5.08 13.61 1.34
CA ASN A 94 -4.15 14.75 1.21
C ASN A 94 -2.68 14.40 1.50
N GLY A 95 -2.40 13.25 2.10
CA GLY A 95 -1.06 12.69 2.30
C GLY A 95 -0.78 11.44 1.48
N ALA A 96 -1.60 11.14 0.46
CA ALA A 96 -1.48 9.90 -0.29
C ALA A 96 -0.17 9.82 -1.08
N VAL A 97 0.48 8.68 -0.95
CA VAL A 97 1.53 8.24 -1.87
C VAL A 97 0.85 7.80 -3.17
N VAL A 98 1.46 8.13 -4.31
CA VAL A 98 0.88 7.87 -5.64
C VAL A 98 1.67 6.78 -6.34
N TYR A 99 0.94 5.80 -6.87
CA TYR A 99 1.47 4.66 -7.57
C TYR A 99 0.86 4.55 -8.96
N GLU A 100 1.60 3.95 -9.89
CA GLU A 100 1.15 3.64 -11.24
C GLU A 100 1.08 2.12 -11.43
N LYS A 101 0.04 1.65 -12.12
CA LYS A 101 -0.15 0.23 -12.40
C LYS A 101 0.88 -0.26 -13.41
N ILE A 102 1.57 -1.35 -13.06
CA ILE A 102 2.61 -1.97 -13.90
C ILE A 102 2.32 -3.44 -14.26
N ALA A 103 1.38 -4.09 -13.55
CA ALA A 103 0.85 -5.42 -13.88
C ALA A 103 -0.60 -5.58 -13.40
#